data_AF-A0A534LFE5-F1
#
_entry.id   AF-A0A534LFE5-F1
#
_cell.length_a   1.000
_cell.length_b   1.000
_cell.length_c   1.000
_cell.angle_alpha   90.00
_cell.angle_beta   90.00
_cell.angle_gamma   90.00
#
_symmetry.space_group_name_H-M   'P 1'
#
loop_
_entity.id
_entity.type
_entity.pdbx_description
1 polymer ?
#
loop_
_entity_poly.entity_id
_entity_poly.type
_entity_poly.pdbx_seq_one_letter_code
_entity_poly.pdbx_strand_id
1 'polypeptide(L)'
;MKIPRSHPRYESLVRRERLVRGWKEGIVVPEGFIAHGRGEAWDYLFGEETSAPGLVAERAAAARLLAASRPVISVNGNVAALAARE
;
A
#
# COMPACT_ATOMS: atom_id res chain seq x y z
N MET A 1 -1.71 -0.10 -19.46
CA MET A 1 -1.80 1.25 -20.08
C MET A 1 -0.53 2.02 -19.72
N LYS A 2 0.04 2.88 -20.57
CA LYS A 2 1.25 3.65 -20.20
C LYS A 2 0.82 4.99 -19.60
N ILE A 3 0.85 5.11 -18.26
CA ILE A 3 0.52 6.34 -17.55
C ILE A 3 1.74 7.28 -17.66
N PRO A 4 1.61 8.50 -18.21
CA PRO A 4 2.72 9.45 -18.30
C PRO A 4 3.23 9.85 -16.91
N ARG A 5 4.55 9.92 -16.71
CA ARG A 5 5.15 10.39 -15.44
C ARG A 5 4.78 11.84 -15.09
N SER A 6 4.43 12.65 -16.10
CA SER A 6 3.96 14.02 -15.92
C SER A 6 2.50 14.10 -15.44
N HIS A 7 1.78 12.98 -15.36
CA HIS A 7 0.39 12.97 -14.95
C HIS A 7 0.26 13.31 -13.46
N PRO A 8 -0.63 14.24 -13.05
CA PRO A 8 -0.73 14.66 -11.64
C PRO A 8 -1.14 13.54 -10.69
N ARG A 9 -1.82 12.51 -11.21
CA ARG A 9 -2.23 11.29 -10.46
C ARG A 9 -1.35 10.07 -10.72
N TYR A 10 -0.14 10.24 -11.26
CA TYR A 10 0.70 9.14 -11.72
C TYR A 10 0.84 8.03 -10.65
N GLU A 11 1.20 8.38 -9.42
CA GLU A 11 1.43 7.41 -8.34
C GLU A 11 0.17 6.61 -7.97
N SER A 12 -0.99 7.26 -7.80
CA SER A 12 -2.27 6.58 -7.52
C SER A 12 -2.66 5.64 -8.65
N LEU A 13 -2.54 6.08 -9.92
CA LEU A 13 -2.86 5.24 -11.07
C LEU A 13 -1.91 4.05 -11.22
N VAL A 14 -0.60 4.24 -10.96
CA VAL A 14 0.38 3.15 -10.98
C VAL A 14 0.07 2.10 -9.91
N ARG A 15 -0.30 2.52 -8.69
CA ARG A 15 -0.72 1.60 -7.61
C ARG A 15 -1.93 0.76 -8.03
N ARG A 16 -2.94 1.36 -8.67
CA ARG A 16 -4.10 0.62 -9.20
C ARG A 16 -3.70 -0.41 -10.25
N GLU A 17 -2.84 -0.04 -11.20
CA GLU A 17 -2.36 -0.98 -12.23
C GLU A 17 -1.57 -2.15 -11.61
N ARG A 18 -0.79 -1.91 -10.54
CA ARG A 18 -0.11 -2.99 -9.81
C ARG A 18 -1.09 -3.98 -9.21
N LEU A 19 -2.20 -3.52 -8.62
CA LEU A 19 -3.24 -4.43 -8.12
C LEU A 19 -3.92 -5.20 -9.25
N VAL A 20 -4.23 -4.55 -10.38
CA VAL A 20 -4.81 -5.23 -11.55
C VAL A 20 -3.88 -6.33 -12.05
N ARG A 21 -2.57 -6.06 -12.08
CA ARG A 21 -1.56 -7.07 -12.41
C ARG A 21 -1.53 -8.20 -11.39
N GLY A 22 -1.49 -7.88 -10.09
CA GLY A 22 -1.51 -8.88 -9.02
C GLY A 22 -2.74 -9.78 -9.06
N TRP A 23 -3.92 -9.24 -9.42
CA TRP A 23 -5.12 -10.04 -9.60
C TRP A 23 -5.02 -10.98 -10.80
N LYS A 24 -4.52 -10.49 -11.95
CA LYS A 24 -4.27 -11.33 -13.14
C LYS A 24 -3.27 -12.44 -12.88
N GLU A 25 -2.33 -12.23 -11.96
CA GLU A 25 -1.33 -13.20 -11.51
C GLU A 25 -1.86 -14.13 -10.39
N GLY A 26 -3.11 -13.98 -9.95
CA GLY A 26 -3.71 -14.80 -8.91
C GLY A 26 -3.29 -14.45 -7.47
N ILE A 27 -2.61 -13.33 -7.29
CA ILE A 27 -2.08 -12.85 -5.99
C ILE A 27 -3.16 -12.08 -5.22
N VAL A 28 -3.93 -11.24 -5.93
CA VAL A 28 -4.96 -10.37 -5.35
C VAL A 28 -6.33 -10.98 -5.62
N VAL A 29 -7.24 -10.90 -4.65
CA VAL A 29 -8.65 -11.28 -4.81
C VAL A 29 -9.51 -10.08 -5.24
N PRO A 30 -10.68 -10.26 -5.89
CA PRO A 30 -11.52 -9.15 -6.32
C PRO A 30 -11.87 -8.15 -5.20
N GLU A 31 -12.12 -8.63 -3.99
CA GLU A 31 -12.40 -7.82 -2.80
C GLU A 31 -11.22 -6.90 -2.43
N GLY A 32 -10.00 -7.28 -2.84
CA GLY A 32 -8.79 -6.49 -2.69
C GLY A 32 -8.84 -5.16 -3.43
N PHE A 33 -9.53 -5.08 -4.57
CA PHE A 33 -9.75 -3.82 -5.28
C PHE A 33 -10.67 -2.89 -4.51
N ILE A 34 -11.76 -3.42 -3.97
CA ILE A 34 -12.72 -2.66 -3.17
C ILE A 34 -12.02 -2.15 -1.91
N ALA A 35 -11.22 -2.99 -1.26
CA ALA A 35 -10.42 -2.61 -0.10
C ALA A 35 -9.42 -1.49 -0.43
N HIS A 36 -8.75 -1.56 -1.58
CA HIS A 36 -7.85 -0.50 -2.00
C HIS A 36 -8.58 0.81 -2.28
N GLY A 37 -9.72 0.78 -2.97
CA GLY A 37 -10.51 1.97 -3.23
C GLY A 37 -10.99 2.66 -1.94
N ARG A 38 -11.35 1.90 -0.91
CA ARG A 38 -11.62 2.45 0.44
C ARG A 38 -10.40 3.13 1.05
N GLY A 39 -9.22 2.53 0.88
CA GLY A 39 -7.95 3.11 1.32
C GLY A 39 -7.64 4.42 0.60
N GLU A 40 -7.78 4.46 -0.73
CA GLU A 40 -7.58 5.67 -1.52
C GLU A 40 -8.55 6.79 -1.10
N ALA A 41 -9.81 6.48 -0.79
CA ALA A 41 -10.76 7.48 -0.30
C ALA A 41 -10.26 8.18 1.00
N TRP A 42 -9.66 7.43 1.92
CA TRP A 42 -9.01 8.00 3.11
C TRP A 42 -7.73 8.75 2.76
N ASP A 43 -6.92 8.22 1.84
CA ASP A 43 -5.68 8.86 1.35
C ASP A 43 -5.98 10.27 0.83
N TYR A 44 -7.06 10.44 0.07
CA TYR A 44 -7.56 11.75 -0.38
C TYR A 44 -7.92 12.70 0.77
N LEU A 45 -8.57 12.19 1.82
CA LEU A 45 -8.94 13.00 2.99
C LEU A 45 -7.73 13.42 3.82
N PHE A 46 -6.66 12.61 3.81
CA PHE A 46 -5.42 12.88 4.54
C PHE A 46 -4.36 13.61 3.72
N GLY A 47 -4.68 14.02 2.49
CA GLY A 47 -3.77 14.80 1.63
C GLY A 47 -2.73 13.96 0.90
N GLU A 48 -2.88 12.63 0.88
CA GLU A 48 -1.99 11.69 0.18
C GLU A 48 -0.52 11.76 0.60
N GLU A 49 -0.29 12.06 1.88
CA GLU A 49 1.02 12.15 2.50
C GLU A 49 1.04 11.46 3.87
N THR A 50 2.23 11.10 4.34
CA THR A 50 2.38 10.53 5.69
C THR A 50 2.15 11.61 6.73
N SER A 51 1.03 11.52 7.44
CA SER A 51 0.68 12.46 8.51
C SER A 51 1.67 12.41 9.69
N ALA A 52 1.76 13.50 10.46
CA ALA A 52 2.63 13.56 11.64
C ALA A 52 2.34 12.45 12.68
N PRO A 53 1.08 12.11 13.02
CA PRO A 53 0.80 10.95 13.85
C PRO A 53 1.26 9.63 13.22
N GLY A 54 1.15 9.50 11.88
CA GLY A 54 1.65 8.35 11.13
C GLY A 54 3.17 8.17 11.28
N LEU A 55 3.94 9.25 11.15
CA LEU A 55 5.40 9.26 11.36
C LEU A 55 5.82 8.88 12.78
N VAL A 56 5.01 9.22 13.78
CA VAL A 56 5.26 8.81 15.17
C VAL A 56 4.96 7.32 15.35
N ALA A 57 3.83 6.86 14.83
CA ALA A 57 3.41 5.47 14.93
C ALA A 57 4.37 4.51 14.21
N GLU A 58 4.86 4.86 13.01
CA GLU A 58 5.80 4.01 12.26
C GLU A 58 7.12 3.81 13.03
N ARG A 59 7.65 4.87 13.69
CA ARG A 59 8.88 4.79 14.48
C ARG A 59 8.71 3.91 15.70
N ALA A 60 7.56 4.02 16.37
CA ALA A 60 7.23 3.16 17.52
C ALA A 60 7.08 1.69 17.08
N ALA A 61 6.43 1.42 15.94
CA ALA A 61 6.29 0.08 15.39
C ALA A 61 7.65 -0.53 15.02
N ALA A 62 8.53 0.24 14.37
CA ALA A 62 9.88 -0.19 14.03
C ALA A 62 10.70 -0.53 15.28
N ALA A 63 10.68 0.34 16.30
CA ALA A 63 11.35 0.07 17.58
C ALA A 63 10.80 -1.21 18.25
N ARG A 64 9.48 -1.42 18.19
CA ARG A 64 8.85 -2.61 18.75
C ARG A 64 9.27 -3.89 18.02
N LEU A 65 9.37 -3.85 16.69
CA LEU A 65 9.83 -4.99 15.88
C LEU A 65 11.29 -5.33 16.18
N LEU A 66 12.17 -4.32 16.30
CA LEU A 66 13.59 -4.51 16.64
C LEU A 66 13.80 -5.08 18.05
N ALA A 67 12.95 -4.72 19.00
CA ALA A 67 13.03 -5.22 20.37
C ALA A 67 12.38 -6.60 20.59
N ALA A 68 11.64 -7.11 19.61
CA ALA A 68 10.91 -8.37 19.75
C ALA A 68 11.84 -9.58 19.56
N SER A 69 11.63 -10.64 20.36
CA SER A 69 12.44 -11.86 20.24
C SER A 69 12.08 -12.70 19.00
N ARG A 70 10.82 -12.65 18.55
CA ARG A 70 10.30 -13.43 17.41
C ARG A 70 9.26 -12.62 16.61
N PRO A 71 9.65 -11.48 16.00
CA PRO A 71 8.73 -10.68 15.22
C PRO A 71 8.27 -11.44 13.97
N VAL A 72 7.02 -11.24 13.56
CA VAL A 72 6.43 -11.81 12.35
C VAL A 72 5.70 -10.70 11.60
N ILE A 73 5.88 -10.64 10.29
CA ILE A 73 5.17 -9.73 9.39
C ILE A 73 4.20 -10.57 8.54
N SER A 74 2.92 -10.22 8.57
CA SER A 74 1.91 -10.89 7.75
C SER A 74 1.83 -10.26 6.37
N VAL A 75 1.68 -11.09 5.34
CA VAL A 75 1.56 -10.66 3.94
C VAL A 75 0.27 -11.22 3.35
N ASN A 76 -0.56 -10.34 2.80
CA ASN A 76 -1.74 -10.70 2.02
C ASN A 76 -1.56 -10.30 0.54
N GLY A 77 -2.55 -10.61 -0.30
CA GLY A 77 -2.50 -10.31 -1.74
C GLY A 77 -2.24 -8.84 -2.08
N ASN A 78 -2.89 -7.91 -1.39
CA ASN A 78 -2.70 -6.47 -1.62
C ASN A 78 -1.29 -6.02 -1.22
N VAL A 79 -0.76 -6.51 -0.08
CA VAL A 79 0.61 -6.23 0.36
C VAL A 79 1.60 -6.77 -0.68
N ALA A 80 1.44 -8.03 -1.11
CA ALA A 80 2.29 -8.64 -2.12
C ALA A 80 2.25 -7.90 -3.47
N ALA A 81 1.10 -7.36 -3.88
CA ALA A 81 0.99 -6.62 -5.13
C ALA A 81 1.58 -5.20 -5.07
N LEU A 82 1.58 -4.57 -3.89
CA LEU A 82 1.95 -3.15 -3.75
C LEU A 82 3.35 -2.94 -3.20
N ALA A 83 3.81 -3.81 -2.30
CA ALA A 83 4.99 -3.64 -1.47
C ALA A 83 5.84 -4.93 -1.35
N ALA A 84 5.91 -5.76 -2.39
CA ALA A 84 6.66 -7.02 -2.33
C ALA A 84 8.19 -6.86 -2.28
N ARG A 85 8.73 -5.70 -2.69
CA ARG A 85 10.18 -5.48 -2.72
C ARG A 85 10.69 -4.91 -1.41
N GLU A 86 9.89 -4.04 -0.82
CA GLU A 86 10.09 -3.37 0.46
C GLU A 86 10.22 -4.38 1.61
#